data_AF-A0A633NAI0-F1
#
_entry.id   AF-A0A633NAI0-F1
#
_cell.length_a   1.000
_cell.length_b   1.000
_cell.length_c   1.000
_cell.angle_alpha   90.00
_cell.angle_beta   90.00
_cell.angle_gamma   90.00
#
_symmetry.space_group_name_H-M   'P 1'
#
loop_
_entity.id
_entity.type
_entity.pdbx_description
1 polymer ?
#
loop_
_entity_poly.entity_id
_entity_poly.type
_entity_poly.pdbx_seq_one_letter_code
_entity_poly.pdbx_strand_id
1 'polypeptide(L)'
;LMLRTWLRDGEVFTQVLTGKISGLSPVAGVPFWLEALEPDYIPLEKTDNSSNLVQGIYFNEWRRPVKYLVCQSWPGAGAAAVAVKEVTAENMLHLRFTRRLNQARGASLLAPVIIRLMDLKEYEDSERIAARIAASLGMFIKKQDVGTDGYVAPEKRKETQIQPGMLFDGLNPGEDIGMIKSDRPNAGLESFRMGQLRAVA
;
A
#
# COMPACT_ATOMS: atom_id res chain seq x y z
N LEU A 1 0.08 -15.47 12.59
CA LEU A 1 -0.57 -15.04 11.33
C LEU A 1 -1.96 -14.46 11.58
N MET A 2 -2.86 -15.16 12.30
CA MET A 2 -4.23 -14.67 12.60
C MET A 2 -4.29 -13.27 13.21
N LEU A 3 -3.46 -12.98 14.22
CA LEU A 3 -3.40 -11.63 14.81
C LEU A 3 -3.05 -10.57 13.76
N ARG A 4 -2.10 -10.87 12.87
CA ARG A 4 -1.68 -9.96 11.80
C ARG A 4 -2.82 -9.71 10.82
N THR A 5 -3.58 -10.75 10.44
CA THR A 5 -4.77 -10.63 9.59
C THR A 5 -5.82 -9.74 10.27
N TRP A 6 -6.14 -9.97 11.54
CA TRP A 6 -7.06 -9.12 12.28
C TRP A 6 -6.61 -7.66 12.36
N LEU A 7 -5.33 -7.39 12.66
CA LEU A 7 -4.82 -6.02 12.73
C LEU A 7 -4.82 -5.32 11.35
N ARG A 8 -4.42 -6.05 10.29
CA ARG A 8 -4.31 -5.54 8.92
C ARG A 8 -5.69 -5.32 8.28
N ASP A 9 -6.59 -6.28 8.39
CA ASP A 9 -7.86 -6.30 7.66
C ASP A 9 -9.05 -5.89 8.53
N GLY A 10 -8.88 -5.95 9.86
CA GLY A 10 -9.91 -5.59 10.84
C GLY A 10 -10.73 -6.77 11.34
N GLU A 11 -10.59 -7.94 10.74
CA GLU A 11 -11.27 -9.15 11.17
C GLU A 11 -10.47 -10.41 10.82
N VAL A 12 -10.83 -11.51 11.46
CA VAL A 12 -10.36 -12.85 11.12
C VAL A 12 -11.44 -13.85 11.52
N PHE A 13 -11.53 -14.94 10.77
CA PHE A 13 -12.49 -16.01 11.01
C PHE A 13 -11.77 -17.28 11.39
N THR A 14 -12.42 -18.12 12.20
CA THR A 14 -11.90 -19.44 12.54
C THR A 14 -13.04 -20.42 12.65
N GLN A 15 -13.03 -21.43 11.80
CA GLN A 15 -13.98 -22.53 11.91
C GLN A 15 -13.48 -23.54 12.93
N VAL A 16 -14.32 -23.86 13.90
CA VAL A 16 -14.07 -24.89 14.91
C VAL A 16 -14.51 -26.24 14.34
N LEU A 17 -13.60 -27.20 14.38
CA LEU A 17 -13.77 -28.52 13.78
C LEU A 17 -13.57 -29.57 14.86
N THR A 18 -14.58 -30.41 15.09
CA THR A 18 -14.53 -31.46 16.13
C THR A 18 -15.02 -32.81 15.60
N GLY A 19 -14.39 -33.89 16.03
CA GLY A 19 -14.79 -35.26 15.69
C GLY A 19 -14.02 -35.87 14.52
N LYS A 20 -14.65 -36.79 13.77
CA LYS A 20 -14.01 -37.43 12.61
C LYS A 20 -14.26 -36.61 11.36
N ILE A 21 -13.19 -36.06 10.79
CA ILE A 21 -13.25 -35.22 9.59
C ILE A 21 -12.34 -35.85 8.53
N SER A 22 -12.85 -35.97 7.30
CA SER A 22 -12.07 -36.51 6.19
C SER A 22 -10.81 -35.68 5.95
N GLY A 23 -9.65 -36.34 5.88
CA GLY A 23 -8.35 -35.68 5.66
C GLY A 23 -7.69 -35.10 6.91
N LEU A 24 -8.34 -35.11 8.08
CA LEU A 24 -7.74 -34.68 9.35
C LEU A 24 -7.54 -35.90 10.27
N SER A 25 -6.32 -36.04 10.80
CA SER A 25 -5.99 -37.04 11.81
C SER A 25 -5.81 -36.38 13.17
N PRO A 26 -6.33 -36.96 14.27
CA PRO A 26 -6.22 -36.36 15.60
C PRO A 26 -4.76 -36.11 15.99
N VAL A 27 -4.45 -34.86 16.33
CA VAL A 27 -3.14 -34.51 16.87
C VAL A 27 -3.17 -34.76 18.37
N ALA A 28 -2.23 -35.55 18.88
CA ALA A 28 -2.17 -35.93 20.30
C ALA A 28 -3.45 -36.61 20.84
N GLY A 29 -4.21 -37.32 19.98
CA GLY A 29 -5.42 -38.04 20.37
C GLY A 29 -6.65 -37.18 20.60
N VAL A 30 -6.57 -35.86 20.38
CA VAL A 30 -7.70 -34.93 20.51
C VAL A 30 -8.28 -34.64 19.12
N PRO A 31 -9.54 -35.02 18.82
CA PRO A 31 -10.17 -34.74 17.54
C PRO A 31 -10.72 -33.30 17.51
N PHE A 32 -9.84 -32.31 17.60
CA PHE A 32 -10.17 -30.88 17.65
C PHE A 32 -9.19 -30.08 16.78
N TRP A 33 -9.72 -29.21 15.91
CA TRP A 33 -8.93 -28.35 15.04
C TRP A 33 -9.56 -26.96 14.91
N LEU A 34 -8.72 -25.98 14.62
CA LEU A 34 -9.09 -24.62 14.29
C LEU A 34 -8.64 -24.34 12.86
N GLU A 35 -9.60 -24.21 11.95
CA GLU A 35 -9.34 -23.79 10.57
C GLU A 35 -9.35 -22.25 10.55
N ALA A 36 -8.17 -21.64 10.48
CA ALA A 36 -8.03 -20.20 10.35
C ALA A 36 -8.39 -19.76 8.92
N LEU A 37 -9.30 -18.81 8.80
CA LEU A 37 -9.81 -18.31 7.54
C LEU A 37 -9.52 -16.81 7.42
N GLU A 38 -8.95 -16.40 6.28
CA GLU A 38 -8.83 -14.99 5.96
C GLU A 38 -10.21 -14.37 5.66
N PRO A 39 -10.40 -13.06 5.87
CA PRO A 39 -11.67 -12.38 5.63
C PRO A 39 -12.22 -12.55 4.20
N ASP A 40 -11.33 -12.75 3.22
CA ASP A 40 -11.67 -12.96 1.82
C ASP A 40 -12.49 -14.23 1.58
N TYR A 41 -12.34 -15.25 2.44
CA TYR A 41 -13.16 -16.46 2.35
C TYR A 41 -14.64 -16.20 2.66
N ILE A 42 -14.99 -15.05 3.25
CA ILE A 42 -16.37 -14.67 3.54
C ILE A 42 -16.76 -13.60 2.52
N PRO A 43 -17.65 -13.91 1.56
CA PRO A 43 -17.92 -13.04 0.43
C PRO A 43 -18.57 -11.73 0.87
N LEU A 44 -17.82 -10.63 0.78
CA LEU A 44 -18.26 -9.29 1.19
C LEU A 44 -19.45 -8.78 0.37
N GLU A 45 -19.49 -9.15 -0.91
CA GLU A 45 -20.49 -8.70 -1.88
C GLU A 45 -21.84 -9.40 -1.72
N LYS A 46 -21.89 -10.55 -1.02
CA LYS A 46 -23.14 -11.30 -0.85
C LYS A 46 -23.99 -10.70 0.26
N THR A 47 -24.97 -9.91 -0.14
CA THR A 47 -26.01 -9.33 0.72
C THR A 47 -27.38 -9.57 0.09
N ASP A 48 -28.32 -10.08 0.87
CA ASP A 48 -29.70 -10.32 0.48
C ASP A 48 -30.64 -10.06 1.67
N ASN A 49 -31.49 -9.04 1.54
CA ASN A 49 -32.40 -8.62 2.59
C ASN A 49 -33.52 -9.64 2.84
N SER A 50 -33.91 -10.43 1.84
CA SER A 50 -35.00 -11.41 1.99
C SER A 50 -34.62 -12.57 2.91
N SER A 51 -33.35 -12.94 2.89
CA SER A 51 -32.79 -14.01 3.71
C SER A 51 -32.03 -13.51 4.95
N ASN A 52 -32.09 -12.21 5.26
CA ASN A 52 -31.30 -11.56 6.32
C ASN A 52 -29.78 -11.83 6.18
N LEU A 53 -29.30 -11.96 4.95
CA LEU A 53 -27.89 -12.13 4.62
C LEU A 53 -27.24 -10.76 4.46
N VAL A 54 -26.20 -10.48 5.24
CA VAL A 54 -25.42 -9.24 5.11
C VAL A 54 -23.94 -9.59 5.05
N GLN A 55 -23.30 -9.23 3.94
CA GLN A 55 -21.85 -9.36 3.72
C GLN A 55 -21.29 -10.76 4.02
N GLY A 56 -22.02 -11.80 3.59
CA GLY A 56 -21.66 -13.19 3.79
C GLY A 56 -22.05 -13.78 5.16
N ILE A 57 -22.77 -13.04 6.00
CA ILE A 57 -23.22 -13.49 7.33
C ILE A 57 -24.75 -13.45 7.37
N TYR A 58 -25.38 -14.57 7.71
CA TYR A 58 -26.82 -14.62 7.95
C TYR A 58 -27.12 -14.21 9.39
N PHE A 59 -28.16 -13.39 9.54
CA PHE A 59 -28.61 -12.90 10.83
C PHE A 59 -30.04 -13.36 11.11
N ASN A 60 -30.38 -13.50 12.39
CA ASN A 60 -31.78 -13.57 12.80
C ASN A 60 -32.39 -12.16 12.90
N GLU A 61 -33.67 -12.09 13.29
CA GLU A 61 -34.42 -10.84 13.48
C GLU A 61 -33.77 -9.88 14.49
N TRP A 62 -32.97 -10.41 15.42
CA TRP A 62 -32.26 -9.66 16.45
C TRP A 62 -30.82 -9.28 16.06
N ARG A 63 -30.45 -9.41 14.78
CA ARG A 63 -29.08 -9.14 14.29
C ARG A 63 -27.99 -10.02 14.97
N ARG A 64 -28.37 -11.20 15.46
CA ARG A 64 -27.42 -12.23 15.92
C ARG A 64 -26.99 -13.11 14.74
N PRO A 65 -25.68 -13.36 14.53
CA PRO A 65 -25.20 -14.28 13.50
C PRO A 65 -25.76 -15.70 13.71
N VAL A 66 -26.25 -16.31 12.64
CA VAL A 66 -26.81 -17.68 12.63
C VAL A 66 -25.93 -18.63 11.83
N LYS A 67 -25.45 -18.19 10.67
CA LYS A 67 -24.53 -18.95 9.80
C LYS A 67 -23.69 -18.01 8.95
N TYR A 68 -22.58 -18.53 8.44
CA TYR A 68 -21.61 -17.82 7.61
C TYR A 68 -21.51 -18.52 6.25
N LEU A 69 -21.48 -17.73 5.18
CA LEU A 69 -21.08 -18.20 3.87
C LEU A 69 -19.55 -18.22 3.81
N VAL A 70 -18.99 -19.38 3.51
CA VAL A 70 -17.54 -19.58 3.43
C VAL A 70 -17.20 -20.15 2.06
N CYS A 71 -16.33 -19.48 1.33
CA CYS A 71 -15.75 -19.96 0.08
C CYS A 71 -14.95 -21.24 0.34
N GLN A 72 -15.08 -22.25 -0.52
CA GLN A 72 -14.33 -23.51 -0.39
C GLN A 72 -12.89 -23.39 -0.87
N SER A 73 -12.59 -22.39 -1.71
CA SER A 73 -11.25 -22.06 -2.19
C SER A 73 -10.99 -20.56 -2.08
N TRP A 74 -9.72 -20.16 -2.20
CA TRP A 74 -9.35 -18.75 -2.18
C TRP A 74 -9.93 -18.02 -3.40
N PRO A 75 -10.73 -16.95 -3.21
CA PRO A 75 -11.47 -16.33 -4.30
C PRO A 75 -10.64 -15.46 -5.24
N GLY A 76 -9.43 -15.05 -4.86
CA GLY A 76 -8.61 -14.17 -5.70
C GLY A 76 -7.90 -14.86 -6.88
N ALA A 77 -8.06 -16.18 -7.07
CA ALA A 77 -7.36 -16.94 -8.10
C ALA A 77 -7.96 -16.81 -9.53
N GLY A 78 -8.81 -15.81 -9.79
CA GLY A 78 -9.26 -15.48 -11.14
C GLY A 78 -10.19 -16.50 -11.81
N ALA A 79 -10.79 -17.42 -11.06
CA ALA A 79 -11.73 -18.41 -11.59
C ALA A 79 -13.18 -18.12 -11.14
N ALA A 80 -14.13 -18.71 -11.86
CA ALA A 80 -15.58 -18.65 -11.70
C ALA A 80 -16.10 -18.68 -10.24
N ALA A 81 -17.38 -18.33 -10.06
CA ALA A 81 -18.11 -18.34 -8.78
C ALA A 81 -17.63 -19.47 -7.86
N VAL A 82 -16.85 -19.08 -6.83
CA VAL A 82 -16.28 -20.05 -5.90
C VAL A 82 -17.41 -20.76 -5.17
N ALA A 83 -17.35 -22.09 -5.14
CA ALA A 83 -18.31 -22.88 -4.38
C ALA A 83 -18.32 -22.41 -2.92
N VAL A 84 -19.51 -22.16 -2.39
CA VAL A 84 -19.69 -21.72 -1.00
C VAL A 84 -20.24 -22.86 -0.16
N LYS A 85 -19.73 -23.01 1.05
CA LYS A 85 -20.31 -23.84 2.12
C LYS A 85 -20.96 -22.93 3.17
N GLU A 86 -21.96 -23.44 3.86
CA GLU A 86 -22.55 -22.78 5.02
C GLU A 86 -21.94 -23.35 6.30
N VAL A 87 -21.52 -22.48 7.22
CA VAL A 87 -21.02 -22.87 8.54
C VAL A 87 -21.90 -22.23 9.60
N THR A 88 -22.40 -23.03 10.54
CA THR A 88 -23.22 -22.52 11.66
C THR A 88 -22.41 -21.58 12.54
N ALA A 89 -23.06 -20.56 13.11
CA ALA A 89 -22.39 -19.59 13.98
C ALA A 89 -21.79 -20.23 15.24
N GLU A 90 -22.32 -21.37 15.70
CA GLU A 90 -21.78 -22.13 16.82
C GLU A 90 -20.36 -22.67 16.54
N ASN A 91 -20.08 -22.99 15.28
CA ASN A 91 -18.78 -23.51 14.84
C ASN A 91 -17.89 -22.43 14.22
N MET A 92 -18.23 -21.15 14.36
CA MET A 92 -17.49 -20.05 13.77
C MET A 92 -17.10 -19.02 14.83
N LEU A 93 -15.81 -18.80 14.98
CA LEU A 93 -15.26 -17.69 15.76
C LEU A 93 -14.99 -16.52 14.81
N HIS A 94 -15.62 -15.38 15.08
CA HIS A 94 -15.45 -14.16 14.31
C HIS A 94 -14.90 -13.05 15.19
N LEU A 95 -13.59 -12.83 15.12
CA LEU A 95 -12.95 -11.70 15.77
C LEU A 95 -12.98 -10.51 14.80
N ARG A 96 -13.59 -9.40 15.22
CA ARG A 96 -13.71 -8.19 14.39
C ARG A 96 -13.53 -6.92 15.19
N PHE A 97 -12.95 -5.91 14.55
CA PHE A 97 -12.90 -4.54 15.03
C PHE A 97 -14.01 -3.72 14.37
N THR A 98 -14.99 -3.27 15.17
CA THR A 98 -16.14 -2.48 14.69
C THR A 98 -16.25 -1.18 15.46
N ARG A 99 -16.45 -0.06 14.74
CA ARG A 99 -16.66 1.27 15.34
C ARG A 99 -18.13 1.70 15.37
N ARG A 100 -19.00 0.99 14.65
CA ARG A 100 -20.44 1.25 14.60
C ARG A 100 -21.22 0.07 15.17
N LEU A 101 -22.30 0.38 15.88
CA LEU A 101 -23.30 -0.60 16.29
C LEU A 101 -23.86 -1.31 15.05
N ASN A 102 -24.12 -2.61 15.15
CA ASN A 102 -24.69 -3.46 14.09
C ASN A 102 -23.84 -3.65 12.82
N GLN A 103 -22.57 -3.24 12.82
CA GLN A 103 -21.64 -3.50 11.74
C GLN A 103 -21.35 -5.01 11.63
N ALA A 104 -21.57 -5.61 10.45
CA ALA A 104 -21.43 -7.05 10.25
C ALA A 104 -19.95 -7.49 10.15
N ARG A 105 -19.14 -6.72 9.42
CA ARG A 105 -17.73 -7.01 9.12
C ARG A 105 -16.78 -6.07 9.86
N GLY A 106 -15.57 -6.51 10.17
CA GLY A 106 -14.54 -5.66 10.76
C GLY A 106 -13.96 -4.65 9.77
N ALA A 107 -13.35 -3.59 10.28
CA ALA A 107 -12.58 -2.63 9.49
C ALA A 107 -11.15 -2.55 10.01
N SER A 108 -10.18 -2.42 9.10
CA SER A 108 -8.76 -2.34 9.45
C SER A 108 -8.49 -1.26 10.51
N LEU A 109 -7.62 -1.58 11.48
CA LEU A 109 -7.11 -0.58 12.43
C LEU A 109 -6.30 0.51 11.72
N LEU A 110 -5.72 0.19 10.56
CA LEU A 110 -4.92 1.11 9.75
C LEU A 110 -5.77 1.96 8.80
N ALA A 111 -7.08 1.68 8.67
CA ALA A 111 -7.96 2.43 7.77
C ALA A 111 -7.93 3.97 7.97
N PRO A 112 -7.88 4.52 9.20
CA PRO A 112 -7.84 5.97 9.40
C PRO A 112 -6.53 6.63 8.98
N VAL A 113 -5.42 5.87 8.94
CA VAL A 113 -4.07 6.39 8.69
C VAL A 113 -3.53 6.04 7.31
N ILE A 114 -4.24 5.21 6.55
CA ILE A 114 -3.74 4.67 5.28
C ILE A 114 -3.48 5.75 4.23
N ILE A 115 -4.33 6.78 4.16
CA ILE A 115 -4.14 7.92 3.24
C ILE A 115 -2.88 8.70 3.64
N ARG A 116 -2.69 8.96 4.93
CA ARG A 116 -1.49 9.65 5.44
C ARG A 116 -0.21 8.87 5.12
N LEU A 117 -0.25 7.54 5.23
CA LEU A 117 0.87 6.68 4.86
C LEU A 117 1.12 6.68 3.33
N MET A 118 0.06 6.75 2.52
CA MET A 118 0.15 6.89 1.06
C MET A 118 0.79 8.22 0.67
N ASP A 119 0.32 9.33 1.25
CA ASP A 119 0.88 10.67 1.01
C ASP A 119 2.37 10.73 1.39
N LEU A 120 2.74 10.12 2.52
CA LEU A 120 4.13 10.03 2.96
C LEU A 120 5.00 9.28 1.94
N LYS A 121 4.50 8.15 1.44
CA LYS A 121 5.18 7.37 0.40
C LYS A 121 5.36 8.18 -0.89
N GLU A 122 4.31 8.86 -1.36
CA GLU A 122 4.37 9.68 -2.58
C GLU A 122 5.36 10.84 -2.44
N TYR A 123 5.43 11.44 -1.26
CA TYR A 123 6.39 12.49 -0.95
C TYR A 123 7.83 11.97 -1.00
N GLU A 124 8.11 10.85 -0.35
CA GLU A 124 9.44 10.21 -0.39
C GLU A 124 9.84 9.80 -1.82
N ASP A 125 8.89 9.28 -2.60
CA ASP A 125 9.12 8.91 -4.00
C ASP A 125 9.45 10.14 -4.87
N SER A 126 8.74 11.25 -4.65
CA SER A 126 8.98 12.53 -5.34
C SER A 126 10.34 13.13 -4.99
N GLU A 127 10.74 13.13 -3.71
CA GLU A 127 12.07 13.58 -3.30
C GLU A 127 13.18 12.72 -3.92
N ARG A 128 12.98 11.40 -4.02
CA ARG A 128 13.93 10.50 -4.67
C ARG A 128 14.10 10.82 -6.16
N ILE A 129 13.00 11.06 -6.88
CA ILE A 129 13.04 11.44 -8.29
C ILE A 129 13.72 12.80 -8.47
N ALA A 130 13.38 13.78 -7.63
CA ALA A 130 13.98 15.11 -7.66
C ALA A 130 15.50 15.07 -7.41
N ALA A 131 15.95 14.27 -6.43
CA ALA A 131 17.37 14.06 -6.17
C ALA A 131 18.10 13.44 -7.37
N ARG A 132 17.47 12.48 -8.06
CA ARG A 132 18.03 11.88 -9.29
C ARG A 132 18.14 12.90 -10.43
N ILE A 133 17.13 13.74 -10.62
CA ILE A 133 17.15 14.81 -11.63
C ILE A 133 18.23 15.83 -11.27
N ALA A 134 18.29 16.26 -10.01
CA ALA A 134 19.31 17.19 -9.49
C ALA A 134 20.73 16.68 -9.75
N ALA A 135 20.99 15.40 -9.51
CA ALA A 135 22.28 14.77 -9.79
C ALA A 135 22.60 14.72 -11.30
N SER A 136 21.59 14.86 -12.17
CA SER A 136 21.72 14.86 -13.63
C SER A 136 21.75 16.26 -14.24
N LEU A 137 21.50 17.32 -13.45
CA LEU A 137 21.54 18.70 -13.93
C LEU A 137 23.00 19.11 -14.21
N GLY A 138 23.25 19.54 -15.45
CA GLY A 138 24.54 20.04 -15.90
C GLY A 138 24.73 21.54 -15.69
N MET A 139 25.83 22.04 -16.24
CA MET A 139 26.15 23.47 -16.29
C MET A 139 25.62 24.08 -17.60
N PHE A 140 25.25 25.35 -17.58
CA PHE A 140 24.95 26.13 -18.78
C PHE A 140 25.94 27.29 -18.90
N ILE A 141 26.23 27.69 -20.14
CA ILE A 141 27.08 28.84 -20.43
C ILE A 141 26.18 29.98 -20.90
N LYS A 142 26.18 31.08 -20.18
CA LYS A 142 25.47 32.31 -20.57
C LYS A 142 26.42 33.17 -21.39
N LYS A 143 26.06 33.50 -22.62
CA LYS A 143 26.80 34.45 -23.46
C LYS A 143 26.16 35.83 -23.35
N GLN A 144 26.95 36.86 -23.08
CA GLN A 144 26.47 38.23 -23.11
C GLN A 144 26.61 38.78 -24.53
N ASP A 145 25.52 39.31 -25.08
CA ASP A 145 25.48 39.80 -26.47
C ASP A 145 26.29 41.10 -26.56
N VAL A 146 27.52 41.00 -27.04
CA VAL A 146 28.36 42.13 -27.43
C VAL A 146 27.99 42.48 -28.87
N GLY A 147 27.35 43.64 -29.06
CA GLY A 147 26.75 44.04 -30.33
C GLY A 147 27.68 43.87 -31.54
N THR A 148 27.10 43.28 -32.61
CA THR A 148 27.53 43.33 -34.02
C THR A 148 29.03 43.22 -34.31
N ASP A 149 29.52 42.01 -34.58
CA ASP A 149 29.79 41.51 -35.95
C ASP A 149 30.44 40.12 -35.86
N GLY A 150 29.88 39.14 -36.55
CA GLY A 150 30.47 37.79 -36.66
C GLY A 150 29.92 36.74 -35.70
N TYR A 151 28.61 36.50 -35.71
CA TYR A 151 28.07 35.24 -35.16
C TYR A 151 28.53 34.07 -36.04
N VAL A 152 29.69 33.51 -35.72
CA VAL A 152 30.14 32.23 -36.26
C VAL A 152 29.42 31.14 -35.48
N ALA A 153 28.49 30.43 -36.12
CA ALA A 153 27.86 29.26 -35.51
C ALA A 153 28.98 28.28 -35.11
N PRO A 154 29.02 27.80 -33.85
CA PRO A 154 30.10 26.94 -33.40
C PRO A 154 30.05 25.61 -34.19
N GLU A 155 31.10 25.32 -34.96
CA GLU A 155 31.16 24.15 -35.86
C GLU A 155 31.12 22.80 -35.14
N LYS A 156 31.35 22.75 -33.82
CA LYS A 156 31.15 21.54 -33.01
C LYS A 156 30.65 21.92 -31.62
N ARG A 157 29.52 21.33 -31.20
CA ARG A 157 29.20 21.20 -29.76
C ARG A 157 30.38 20.45 -29.13
N LYS A 158 31.23 21.15 -28.37
CA LYS A 158 32.25 20.52 -27.54
C LYS A 158 31.53 19.79 -26.41
N GLU A 159 31.33 18.50 -26.58
CA GLU A 159 30.97 17.61 -25.48
C GLU A 159 32.14 17.61 -24.50
N THR A 160 31.98 18.33 -23.39
CA THR A 160 33.01 18.37 -22.36
C THR A 160 32.63 17.36 -21.28
N GLN A 161 33.44 16.31 -21.11
CA GLN A 161 33.23 15.35 -20.04
C GLN A 161 33.57 16.02 -18.70
N ILE A 162 32.59 16.12 -17.81
CA ILE A 162 32.75 16.75 -16.50
C ILE A 162 33.38 15.72 -15.55
N GLN A 163 34.51 16.08 -14.94
CA GLN A 163 35.14 15.29 -13.88
C GLN A 163 35.24 16.13 -12.58
N PRO A 164 35.14 15.50 -11.39
CA PRO A 164 35.29 16.21 -10.12
C PRO A 164 36.64 16.96 -10.03
N GLY A 165 36.61 18.25 -9.68
CA GLY A 165 37.81 19.09 -9.54
C GLY A 165 38.30 19.75 -10.84
N MET A 166 37.58 19.60 -11.96
CA MET A 166 37.93 20.22 -13.24
C MET A 166 37.68 21.73 -13.22
N LEU A 167 38.70 22.53 -13.53
CA LEU A 167 38.58 23.96 -13.81
C LEU A 167 38.22 24.15 -15.28
N PHE A 168 37.09 24.80 -15.57
CA PHE A 168 36.69 25.13 -16.93
C PHE A 168 37.41 26.41 -17.39
N ASP A 169 38.44 26.26 -18.23
CA ASP A 169 39.29 27.36 -18.74
C ASP A 169 38.98 27.74 -20.22
N GLY A 170 37.86 27.23 -20.76
CA GLY A 170 37.50 27.36 -22.17
C GLY A 170 36.47 28.45 -22.48
N LEU A 171 36.30 29.46 -21.63
CA LEU A 171 35.29 30.51 -21.77
C LEU A 171 35.78 31.65 -22.66
N ASN A 172 34.94 32.10 -23.60
CA ASN A 172 35.24 33.31 -24.37
C ASN A 172 34.94 34.57 -23.52
N PRO A 173 35.54 35.73 -23.86
CA PRO A 173 35.23 36.99 -23.18
C PRO A 173 33.72 37.30 -23.18
N GLY A 174 33.12 37.46 -22.00
CA GLY A 174 31.67 37.67 -21.82
C GLY A 174 30.83 36.40 -21.67
N GLU A 175 31.45 35.22 -21.58
CA GLU A 175 30.79 33.96 -21.24
C GLU A 175 30.91 33.67 -19.73
N ASP A 176 29.78 33.36 -19.07
CA ASP A 176 29.73 32.98 -17.65
C ASP A 176 29.14 31.57 -17.48
N ILE A 177 29.63 30.81 -16.51
CA ILE A 177 29.16 29.44 -16.23
C ILE A 177 28.13 29.52 -15.11
N GLY A 178 26.88 29.23 -15.46
CA GLY A 178 25.82 28.97 -14.50
C GLY A 178 25.72 27.48 -14.20
N MET A 179 25.64 27.12 -12.92
CA MET A 179 25.15 25.78 -12.53
C MET A 179 23.63 25.83 -12.46
N ILE A 180 22.95 24.84 -13.04
CA ILE A 180 21.54 24.62 -12.72
C ILE A 180 21.51 23.99 -11.32
N LYS A 181 21.45 24.84 -10.30
CA LYS A 181 21.32 24.38 -8.92
C LYS A 181 19.89 23.88 -8.72
N SER A 182 19.78 22.64 -8.27
CA SER A 182 18.57 22.15 -7.64
C SER A 182 18.78 22.30 -6.14
N ASP A 183 17.89 23.04 -5.46
CA ASP A 183 17.90 23.19 -3.98
C ASP A 183 17.39 21.90 -3.28
N ARG A 184 17.74 20.74 -3.83
CA ARG A 184 17.37 19.40 -3.38
C ARG A 184 18.64 18.63 -3.03
N PRO A 185 18.63 17.77 -2.00
CA PRO A 185 17.47 17.31 -1.23
C PRO A 185 16.95 18.32 -0.19
N ASN A 186 15.65 18.29 0.10
CA ASN A 186 15.04 19.15 1.11
C ASN A 186 15.50 18.73 2.53
N ALA A 187 16.16 19.64 3.26
CA ALA A 187 16.60 19.41 4.64
C ALA A 187 15.44 19.15 5.62
N GLY A 188 14.22 19.60 5.30
CA GLY A 188 13.02 19.42 6.13
C GLY A 188 12.35 18.04 6.02
N LEU A 189 12.76 17.19 5.06
CA LEU A 189 12.14 15.89 4.78
C LEU A 189 12.05 15.00 6.03
N GLU A 190 13.13 14.94 6.81
CA GLU A 190 13.18 14.09 8.00
C GLU A 190 12.16 14.56 9.06
N SER A 191 12.09 15.87 9.30
CA SER A 191 11.15 16.45 10.27
C SER A 191 9.69 16.20 9.89
N PHE A 192 9.37 16.35 8.59
CA PHE A 192 8.04 16.05 8.06
C PHE A 192 7.70 14.57 8.21
N ARG A 193 8.62 13.68 7.79
CA ARG A 193 8.44 12.22 7.93
C ARG A 193 8.21 11.82 9.38
N MET A 194 9.01 12.33 10.31
CA MET A 194 8.87 12.04 11.74
C MET A 194 7.55 12.59 12.29
N GLY A 195 7.08 13.75 11.82
CA GLY A 195 5.76 14.28 12.16
C GLY A 195 4.62 13.39 11.68
N GLN A 196 4.70 12.89 10.44
CA GLN A 196 3.69 11.97 9.90
C GLN A 196 3.69 10.63 10.63
N LEU A 197 4.86 10.04 10.90
CA LEU A 197 4.96 8.77 11.63
C LEU A 197 4.42 8.88 13.06
N ARG A 198 4.67 10.00 13.76
CA ARG A 198 4.07 10.25 15.08
C ARG A 198 2.56 10.42 15.04
N ALA A 199 2.00 10.96 13.97
CA ALA A 199 0.55 11.07 13.81
C ALA A 199 -0.13 9.72 13.48
N VAL A 200 0.65 8.71 13.11
CA VAL A 200 0.18 7.34 12.85
C VAL A 200 0.23 6.47 14.12
N ALA A 201 1.20 6.71 15.00
CA ALA A 201 1.41 5.99 16.27
C ALA A 201 0.35 6.36 17.32
#